data_AF-A0A3C1EIU3-F1
#
_entry.id   AF-A0A3C1EIU3-F1
#
_cell.length_a   1.000
_cell.length_b   1.000
_cell.length_c   1.000
_cell.angle_alpha   90.00
_cell.angle_beta   90.00
_cell.angle_gamma   90.00
#
_symmetry.space_group_name_H-M   'P 1'
#
loop_
_entity.id
_entity.type
_entity.pdbx_description
1 polymer ?
#
loop_
_entity_poly.entity_id
_entity_poly.type
_entity_poly.pdbx_seq_one_letter_code
_entity_poly.pdbx_strand_id
1 'polypeptide(L)' 'MKSPKKKEQEPEMRAEYDFSKGVRGKYAKRFLEGRNIILLDPDVAGLFPDSKTVNDALRALARIAQARVKKAG' A
#
# COMPACT_ATOMS: atom_id res chain seq x y z
N MET A 1 13.16 -5.82 -55.79
CA MET A 1 12.79 -6.32 -54.44
C MET A 1 12.24 -5.14 -53.65
N LYS A 2 10.99 -5.21 -53.16
CA LYS A 2 10.38 -4.14 -52.35
C LYS A 2 10.69 -4.40 -50.88
N SER A 3 11.35 -3.45 -50.23
CA SER A 3 11.69 -3.51 -48.80
C SER A 3 10.43 -3.49 -47.92
N PRO A 4 10.39 -4.21 -46.78
CA PRO A 4 9.21 -4.24 -45.93
C PRO A 4 9.04 -2.90 -45.21
N LYS A 5 7.83 -2.32 -45.30
CA LYS A 5 7.47 -1.10 -44.57
C LYS A 5 7.49 -1.37 -43.06
N LYS A 6 8.23 -0.55 -42.32
CA LYS A 6 8.24 -0.52 -40.85
C LYS A 6 6.81 -0.24 -40.37
N LYS A 7 6.22 -1.14 -39.57
CA LYS A 7 4.94 -0.86 -38.90
C LYS A 7 5.21 0.27 -37.90
N GLU A 8 4.62 1.44 -38.15
CA GLU A 8 4.55 2.50 -37.16
C GLU A 8 3.85 1.93 -35.92
N GLN A 9 4.55 1.94 -34.78
CA GLN A 9 3.96 1.54 -33.51
C GLN A 9 2.93 2.61 -33.18
N GLU A 10 1.66 2.22 -33.05
CA GLU A 10 0.64 3.14 -32.58
C GLU A 10 1.08 3.72 -31.23
N PRO A 11 0.95 5.04 -31.02
CA PRO A 11 1.30 5.64 -29.75
C PRO A 11 0.44 5.00 -28.65
N GLU A 12 1.10 4.37 -27.68
CA GLU A 12 0.47 3.74 -26.52
C GLU A 12 -0.32 4.77 -25.68
N MET A 13 0.03 6.05 -25.82
CA MET A 13 -0.60 7.19 -25.17
C MET A 13 -1.63 7.85 -26.09
N ARG A 14 -2.83 8.08 -25.54
CA ARG A 14 -3.92 8.74 -26.24
C ARG A 14 -3.65 10.23 -26.41
N ALA A 15 -4.08 10.80 -27.54
CA ALA A 15 -3.84 12.20 -27.89
C ALA A 15 -4.49 13.19 -26.92
N GLU A 16 -5.58 12.81 -26.24
CA GLU A 16 -6.24 13.65 -25.23
C GLU A 16 -5.47 13.80 -23.91
N TYR A 17 -4.40 13.03 -23.69
CA TYR A 17 -3.64 13.07 -22.44
C TYR A 17 -2.52 14.11 -22.46
N ASP A 18 -2.70 15.19 -21.69
CA ASP A 18 -1.65 16.17 -21.41
C ASP A 18 -0.99 15.92 -20.04
N PHE A 19 0.17 15.26 -20.06
CA PHE A 19 1.01 15.05 -18.88
C PHE A 19 2.09 16.12 -18.69
N SER A 20 2.09 17.23 -19.45
CA SER A 20 3.10 18.29 -19.35
C SER A 20 3.21 18.91 -17.95
N LYS A 21 2.13 18.82 -17.17
CA LYS A 21 2.04 19.31 -15.78
C LYS A 21 2.21 18.20 -14.73
N GLY A 22 2.64 17.00 -15.14
CA GLY A 22 2.88 15.87 -14.26
C GLY A 22 4.01 16.15 -13.27
N VAL A 23 3.78 15.90 -11.97
CA VAL A 23 4.79 16.03 -10.92
C VAL A 23 5.11 14.67 -10.33
N ARG A 24 6.37 14.23 -10.44
CA ARG A 24 6.82 12.96 -9.86
C ARG A 24 6.62 12.97 -8.35
N GLY A 25 5.94 11.96 -7.82
CA GLY A 25 5.72 11.83 -6.38
C GLY A 25 4.76 12.85 -5.77
N LYS A 26 3.84 13.44 -6.55
CA LYS A 26 2.85 14.44 -6.10
C LYS A 26 2.11 14.07 -4.79
N TYR A 27 1.92 12.78 -4.53
CA TYR A 27 1.27 12.27 -3.32
C TYR A 27 2.16 11.37 -2.46
N ALA A 28 3.45 11.26 -2.78
CA ALA A 28 4.38 10.40 -2.04
C ALA A 28 4.50 10.82 -0.57
N LYS A 29 4.52 12.14 -0.29
CA LYS A 29 4.52 12.64 1.09
C LYS A 29 3.23 12.29 1.85
N ARG A 30 2.07 12.45 1.21
CA ARG A 30 0.77 12.05 1.80
C ARG A 30 0.68 10.55 2.09
N PHE A 31 1.32 9.73 1.26
CA PHE A 31 1.45 8.30 1.52
C PHE A 31 2.31 8.02 2.76
N LEU A 32 3.40 8.75 2.97
CA LEU A 32 4.25 8.64 4.15
C LEU A 32 3.62 9.23 5.43
N GLU A 33 2.86 10.30 5.30
CA GLU A 33 2.12 10.96 6.39
C GLU A 33 0.91 10.12 6.84
N GLY A 34 0.40 9.24 5.97
CA GLY A 34 -0.84 8.51 6.16
C GLY A 34 -0.63 6.99 6.25
N ARG A 35 -0.31 6.53 7.47
CA ARG A 35 -0.28 5.13 7.98
C ARG A 35 1.13 4.55 8.09
N ASN A 36 1.49 4.17 9.31
CA ASN A 36 2.53 3.16 9.54
C ASN A 36 2.03 1.84 8.94
N ILE A 37 2.39 1.56 7.69
CA ILE A 37 2.07 0.30 7.02
C ILE A 37 2.94 -0.77 7.65
N ILE A 38 2.32 -1.68 8.38
CA ILE A 38 2.98 -2.83 8.99
C ILE A 38 2.64 -4.03 8.12
N LEU A 39 3.68 -4.64 7.53
CA LEU A 39 3.54 -5.90 6.82
C LEU A 39 3.44 -7.03 7.83
N LEU A 40 2.39 -7.85 7.71
CA LEU A 40 2.26 -9.10 8.46
C LEU A 40 2.92 -10.23 7.69
N ASP A 41 3.48 -11.20 8.41
CA ASP A 41 3.92 -12.44 7.80
C ASP A 41 2.73 -13.19 7.17
N PRO A 42 2.93 -13.95 6.08
CA PRO A 42 1.82 -14.56 5.32
C PRO A 42 0.93 -15.49 6.14
N ASP A 43 1.51 -16.22 7.09
CA ASP A 43 0.80 -17.11 8.00
C ASP A 43 -0.10 -16.31 8.95
N VAL A 44 0.40 -15.22 9.52
CA VAL A 44 -0.38 -14.32 10.38
C VAL A 44 -1.47 -13.62 9.59
N ALA A 45 -1.17 -13.11 8.39
CA ALA A 45 -2.15 -12.48 7.51
C ALA A 45 -3.28 -13.45 7.12
N GLY A 46 -2.97 -14.74 6.93
CA GLY A 46 -3.95 -15.78 6.61
C GLY A 46 -4.97 -16.04 7.73
N LEU A 47 -4.67 -15.64 8.97
CA LEU A 47 -5.58 -15.80 10.12
C LEU A 47 -6.64 -14.69 10.22
N PHE A 48 -6.41 -13.54 9.59
CA PHE A 48 -7.25 -12.35 9.77
C PHE A 48 -7.87 -11.89 8.44
N PRO A 49 -9.20 -11.73 8.37
CA PRO A 49 -9.86 -11.31 7.13
C PRO A 49 -9.62 -9.83 6.78
N ASP A 50 -9.33 -8.97 7.78
CA ASP A 50 -9.13 -7.54 7.56
C ASP A 50 -8.30 -6.86 8.66
N SER A 51 -7.92 -5.61 8.42
CA SER A 51 -7.17 -4.79 9.38
C SER A 51 -7.93 -4.47 10.68
N LYS A 52 -9.26 -4.50 10.68
CA LYS A 52 -10.06 -4.22 11.89
C LYS A 52 -9.88 -5.37 12.88
N THR A 53 -10.01 -6.61 12.41
CA THR A 53 -9.85 -7.82 13.23
C THR A 53 -8.45 -7.94 13.84
N VAL A 54 -7.40 -7.64 13.06
CA VAL A 54 -6.01 -7.56 13.56
C VAL A 54 -5.90 -6.55 14.70
N ASN A 55 -6.37 -5.32 14.48
CA ASN A 55 -6.25 -4.25 15.48
C ASN A 55 -7.04 -4.55 16.76
N ASP A 56 -8.22 -5.17 16.65
CA ASP A 56 -9.02 -5.54 17.81
C ASP A 56 -8.34 -6.62 18.66
N ALA A 57 -7.72 -7.62 18.01
CA ALA A 57 -6.92 -8.64 18.70
C ALA A 57 -5.71 -8.03 19.42
N LEU A 58 -4.94 -7.17 18.75
CA LEU A 58 -3.78 -6.50 19.35
C LEU A 58 -4.17 -5.61 20.53
N ARG A 59 -5.30 -4.89 20.45
CA ARG A 59 -5.83 -4.10 21.58
C ARG A 59 -6.24 -4.97 22.77
N ALA A 60 -6.84 -6.14 22.52
CA ALA A 60 -7.19 -7.06 23.59
C ALA A 60 -5.93 -7.56 24.32
N LEU A 61 -4.89 -7.95 23.57
CA LEU A 61 -3.59 -8.33 24.13
C LEU A 61 -2.94 -7.19 24.93
N ALA A 62 -2.99 -5.96 24.40
CA ALA A 62 -2.45 -4.79 25.08
C ALA A 62 -3.12 -4.55 26.44
N ARG A 63 -4.46 -4.72 26.54
CA ARG A 63 -5.18 -4.58 27.81
C ARG A 63 -4.74 -5.62 28.84
N ILE A 64 -4.56 -6.87 28.42
CA ILE A 64 -4.07 -7.96 29.29
C ILE A 64 -2.66 -7.65 29.80
N ALA A 65 -1.77 -7.23 28.89
CA ALA A 65 -0.40 -6.85 29.25
C ALA A 65 -0.38 -5.69 30.25
N GLN A 66 -1.16 -4.64 30.02
CA GLN A 66 -1.29 -3.50 30.94
C GLN A 66 -1.83 -3.90 32.31
N ALA A 67 -2.83 -4.80 32.36
CA ALA A 67 -3.37 -5.30 33.62
C ALA A 67 -2.33 -6.09 34.42
N ARG A 68 -1.47 -6.86 33.74
CA ARG A 68 -0.35 -7.58 34.38
C ARG A 68 0.69 -6.61 34.95
N VAL A 69 1.07 -5.58 34.19
CA VAL A 69 2.04 -4.56 34.66
C VAL A 69 1.53 -3.85 35.91
N LYS A 70 0.26 -3.46 35.94
CA LYS A 70 -0.36 -2.80 37.12
C LYS A 70 -0.46 -3.68 38.37
N LYS A 71 -0.44 -5.01 38.23
CA LYS A 71 -0.50 -5.95 39.35
C LYS A 71 0.89 -6.24 39.95
N ALA A 72 1.95 -5.96 39.19
CA ALA A 72 3.33 -6.24 39.55
C ALA A 72 4.11 -5.04 40.10
N GLY A 73 3.50 -3.84 40.13
CA GLY A 73 4.02 -2.64 40.76
C GLY A 73 3.14 -2.24 41.94
#